data_AF-V4L5U8-F1
#
_entry.id   AF-V4L5U8-F1
#
_cell.length_a   1.000
_cell.length_b   1.000
_cell.length_c   1.000
_cell.angle_alpha   90.00
_cell.angle_beta   90.00
_cell.angle_gamma   90.00
#
_symmetry.space_group_name_H-M   'P 1'
#
loop_
_entity.id
_entity.type
_entity.pdbx_description
1 polymer ?
#
loop_
_entity_poly.entity_id
_entity_poly.type
_entity_poly.pdbx_seq_one_letter_code
_entity_poly.pdbx_strand_id
1 'polypeptide(L)'
;MRFSVNKTKLIQLGFTLFDSYGRIGGTWEINFSDFGDIDDARNEKSIDFLKRNGLDIEKIRAQKICIEGFFSEFGRILKQTKNNVTWVTFHGSLDIAYQSLAHELGVSCVGTAHHAGSDSELTARVFAKMARICHN
;
A
#
# COMPACT_ATOMS: atom_id res chain seq x y z
N MET A 1 18.30 7.98 8.46
CA MET A 1 17.02 8.59 8.86
C MET A 1 16.30 7.64 9.83
N ARG A 2 16.35 7.91 11.14
CA ARG A 2 15.79 7.00 12.18
C ARG A 2 14.83 7.69 13.17
N PHE A 3 14.41 8.93 12.88
CA PHE A 3 13.70 9.79 13.85
C PHE A 3 12.31 10.25 13.41
N SER A 4 11.73 9.71 12.33
CA SER A 4 10.46 10.22 11.79
C SER A 4 9.30 9.22 11.80
N VAL A 5 9.48 8.01 12.31
CA VAL A 5 8.49 6.92 12.21
C VAL A 5 7.58 6.81 13.44
N ASN A 6 7.88 7.51 14.54
CA ASN A 6 7.23 7.24 15.83
C ASN A 6 6.00 8.11 16.18
N LYS A 7 5.47 8.91 15.24
CA LYS A 7 4.33 9.82 15.51
C LYS A 7 3.36 10.01 14.33
N THR A 8 3.31 9.07 13.40
CA THR A 8 2.37 9.14 12.27
C THR A 8 1.63 7.82 12.19
N LYS A 9 0.33 7.85 12.45
CA LYS A 9 -0.51 6.66 12.33
C LYS A 9 -0.73 6.33 10.85
N LEU A 10 -0.67 5.05 10.51
CA LEU A 10 -0.91 4.56 9.16
C LEU A 10 -2.38 4.78 8.79
N ILE A 11 -2.65 5.36 7.62
CA ILE A 11 -4.02 5.68 7.19
C ILE A 11 -4.55 4.62 6.23
N GLN A 12 -3.70 4.20 5.28
CA GLN A 12 -4.05 3.22 4.27
C GLN A 12 -2.97 2.15 4.16
N LEU A 13 -3.37 0.90 3.97
CA LEU A 13 -2.49 -0.21 3.62
C LEU A 13 -3.03 -0.88 2.36
N GLY A 14 -2.20 -0.91 1.31
CA GLY A 14 -2.48 -1.64 0.10
C GLY A 14 -1.58 -2.87 -0.01
N PHE A 15 -2.14 -4.00 -0.39
CA PHE A 15 -1.33 -5.15 -0.79
C PHE A 15 -1.99 -5.93 -1.92
N THR A 16 -1.13 -6.49 -2.77
CA THR A 16 -1.53 -7.31 -3.92
C THR A 16 -0.87 -8.67 -3.82
N LEU A 17 -1.66 -9.72 -3.95
CA LEU A 17 -1.16 -11.10 -4.04
C LEU A 17 -1.08 -11.51 -5.51
N PHE A 18 0.06 -12.07 -5.91
CA PHE A 18 0.27 -12.58 -7.25
C PHE A 18 1.13 -13.86 -7.21
N ASP A 19 0.98 -14.71 -8.23
CA ASP A 19 1.76 -15.94 -8.36
C ASP A 19 3.11 -15.73 -9.07
N SER A 20 3.91 -16.79 -9.21
CA SER A 20 5.21 -16.74 -9.90
C SER A 20 5.12 -16.36 -11.38
N TYR A 21 3.93 -16.42 -11.99
CA TYR A 21 3.66 -15.96 -13.35
C TYR A 21 3.12 -14.52 -13.38
N GLY A 22 3.16 -13.79 -12.26
CA GLY A 22 2.64 -12.43 -12.20
C GLY A 22 1.12 -12.33 -12.35
N ARG A 23 0.39 -13.43 -12.19
CA ARG A 23 -1.08 -13.41 -12.24
C ARG A 23 -1.59 -12.93 -10.87
N ILE A 24 -2.38 -11.86 -10.88
CA ILE A 24 -2.93 -11.27 -9.66
C ILE A 24 -4.08 -12.15 -9.15
N GLY A 25 -3.98 -12.58 -7.89
CA GLY A 25 -5.05 -13.27 -7.17
C GLY A 25 -5.98 -12.32 -6.41
N GLY A 26 -5.54 -11.07 -6.18
CA GLY A 26 -6.35 -10.02 -5.61
C GLY A 26 -5.52 -8.83 -5.13
N THR A 27 -6.18 -7.69 -5.03
CA THR A 27 -5.65 -6.44 -4.50
C THR A 27 -6.60 -5.92 -3.43
N TRP A 28 -6.05 -5.57 -2.27
CA TRP A 28 -6.79 -5.05 -1.15
C TRP A 28 -6.25 -3.68 -0.76
N GLU A 29 -7.17 -2.80 -0.41
CA GLU A 29 -6.89 -1.55 0.27
C GLU A 29 -7.65 -1.52 1.59
N ILE A 30 -6.93 -1.29 2.67
CA ILE A 30 -7.45 -1.22 4.02
C ILE A 30 -7.26 0.20 4.48
N ASN A 31 -8.36 0.82 4.90
CA ASN A 31 -8.38 2.17 5.44
C ASN A 31 -8.58 2.08 6.96
N PHE A 32 -7.61 2.57 7.74
CA PHE A 32 -7.67 2.54 9.20
C PHE A 32 -8.40 3.75 9.74
N SER A 33 -9.14 3.60 10.85
CA SER A 33 -9.98 4.65 11.41
C SER A 33 -9.34 5.45 12.55
N ASP A 34 -8.17 5.03 13.04
CA ASP A 34 -7.53 5.50 14.27
C ASP A 34 -6.55 6.68 14.07
N PHE A 35 -6.50 7.27 12.87
CA PHE A 35 -5.70 8.48 12.58
C PHE A 35 -6.36 9.78 13.08
N GLY A 36 -5.54 10.77 13.46
CA GLY A 36 -6.00 12.11 13.82
C GLY A 36 -6.44 12.31 15.28
N ASP A 37 -5.95 11.49 16.21
CA ASP A 37 -6.07 11.76 17.66
C ASP A 37 -5.27 13.00 18.08
N ILE A 38 -5.57 13.57 19.25
CA ILE A 38 -4.88 14.75 19.82
C ILE A 38 -3.35 14.57 19.88
N ASP A 39 -2.86 13.34 20.08
CA ASP A 39 -1.43 13.02 20.10
C ASP A 39 -0.81 12.79 18.69
N ASP A 40 -1.65 12.71 17.63
CA ASP A 40 -1.27 12.53 16.23
C ASP A 40 -1.00 13.89 15.55
N ALA A 41 -0.12 14.67 16.18
CA ALA A 41 0.16 16.08 15.88
C ALA A 41 0.81 16.35 14.50
N ARG A 42 0.63 15.49 13.51
CA ARG A 42 1.35 15.60 12.23
C ARG A 42 0.55 15.34 10.96
N ASN A 43 -0.78 15.43 10.98
CA ASN A 43 -1.54 14.93 9.83
C ASN A 43 -2.64 15.80 9.22
N GLU A 44 -2.83 17.07 9.61
CA GLU A 44 -3.84 17.90 8.92
C GLU A 44 -3.55 18.03 7.42
N LYS A 45 -2.29 18.27 7.04
CA LYS A 45 -1.90 18.40 5.62
C LYS A 45 -2.08 17.11 4.82
N SER A 46 -1.79 15.93 5.39
CA SER A 46 -1.96 14.67 4.68
C SER A 46 -3.42 14.19 4.70
N ILE A 47 -4.20 14.47 5.74
CA ILE A 47 -5.65 14.27 5.74
C ILE A 47 -6.29 15.18 4.67
N ASP A 48 -5.90 16.45 4.59
CA ASP A 48 -6.38 17.37 3.56
C ASP A 48 -5.97 16.94 2.15
N PHE A 49 -4.73 16.47 1.99
CA PHE A 49 -4.28 15.89 0.72
C PHE A 49 -5.12 14.67 0.34
N LEU A 50 -5.38 13.75 1.26
CA LEU A 50 -6.18 12.56 1.00
C LEU A 50 -7.65 12.91 0.68
N LYS A 51 -8.25 13.84 1.42
CA LYS A 51 -9.59 14.38 1.12
C LYS A 51 -9.65 14.97 -0.29
N ARG A 52 -8.64 15.76 -0.69
CA ARG A 52 -8.54 16.34 -2.05
C ARG A 52 -8.40 15.26 -3.13
N ASN A 53 -7.81 14.12 -2.81
CA ASN A 53 -7.69 12.95 -3.69
C ASN A 53 -8.88 11.98 -3.58
N GLY A 54 -10.01 12.44 -3.02
CA GLY A 54 -11.28 11.70 -3.04
C GLY A 54 -11.47 10.71 -1.91
N LEU A 55 -10.64 10.74 -0.85
CA LEU A 55 -10.80 9.86 0.30
C LEU A 55 -11.91 10.37 1.24
N ASP A 56 -12.97 9.56 1.40
CA ASP A 56 -14.07 9.86 2.32
C ASP A 56 -13.71 9.45 3.76
N ILE A 57 -13.23 10.44 4.51
CA ILE A 57 -12.77 10.28 5.90
C ILE A 57 -13.90 9.83 6.84
N GLU A 58 -15.12 10.32 6.64
CA GLU A 58 -16.25 9.96 7.50
C GLU A 58 -16.65 8.50 7.27
N LYS A 59 -16.64 8.06 6.01
CA LYS A 59 -16.87 6.65 5.67
C LYS A 59 -15.79 5.74 6.26
N ILE A 60 -14.52 6.14 6.25
CA ILE A 60 -13.43 5.35 6.84
C ILE A 60 -13.62 5.23 8.36
N ARG A 61 -13.94 6.34 9.03
CA ARG A 61 -14.20 6.35 10.47
C ARG A 61 -15.37 5.44 10.85
N ALA A 62 -16.40 5.37 10.01
CA ALA A 62 -17.54 4.48 10.23
C ALA A 62 -17.19 2.99 10.15
N GLN A 63 -16.13 2.60 9.43
CA GLN A 63 -15.69 1.20 9.31
C GLN A 63 -14.99 0.67 10.57
N LYS A 64 -14.46 1.55 11.43
CA LYS A 64 -13.88 1.23 12.74
C LYS A 64 -12.77 0.17 12.70
N ILE A 65 -12.03 0.09 11.59
CA ILE A 65 -10.88 -0.81 11.47
C ILE A 65 -9.69 -0.13 12.17
N CYS A 66 -9.31 -0.63 13.35
CA CYS A 66 -8.10 -0.18 14.03
C CYS A 66 -6.87 -0.96 13.56
N ILE A 67 -5.71 -0.30 13.60
CA ILE A 67 -4.44 -0.87 13.15
C ILE A 67 -4.08 -2.12 13.95
N GLU A 68 -4.22 -2.06 15.28
CA GLU A 68 -3.84 -3.15 16.18
C GLU A 68 -4.70 -4.39 15.95
N GLY A 69 -6.02 -4.22 15.82
CA GLY A 69 -6.94 -5.32 15.58
C GLY A 69 -6.68 -5.98 14.23
N PHE A 70 -6.46 -5.19 13.17
CA PHE A 70 -6.12 -5.72 11.86
C PHE A 70 -4.81 -6.51 11.87
N PHE A 71 -3.72 -5.96 12.41
CA PHE A 71 -2.42 -6.64 12.41
C PHE A 71 -2.37 -7.86 13.34
N SER A 72 -3.21 -7.92 14.38
CA SER A 72 -3.39 -9.14 15.17
C SER A 72 -3.87 -10.31 14.31
N GLU A 73 -4.94 -10.10 13.54
CA GLU A 73 -5.53 -11.13 12.68
C GLU A 73 -4.67 -11.41 11.45
N PHE A 74 -4.20 -10.35 10.78
CA PHE A 74 -3.32 -10.48 9.62
C PHE A 74 -2.01 -11.18 9.99
N GLY A 75 -1.44 -10.87 11.17
CA GLY A 75 -0.26 -11.54 11.69
C GLY A 75 -0.44 -13.04 11.92
N ARG A 76 -1.65 -13.50 12.30
CA ARG A 76 -1.97 -14.94 12.37
C ARG A 76 -1.92 -15.58 10.98
N ILE A 77 -2.49 -14.95 9.97
CA ILE A 77 -2.48 -15.43 8.58
C ILE A 77 -1.03 -15.53 8.09
N LEU A 78 -0.23 -14.47 8.28
CA LEU A 78 1.16 -14.45 7.82
C LEU A 78 2.05 -15.51 8.48
N LYS A 79 1.81 -15.83 9.75
CA LYS A 79 2.54 -16.90 10.46
C LYS A 79 2.29 -18.26 9.82
N GLN A 80 1.09 -18.51 9.28
CA GLN A 80 0.76 -19.75 8.60
C GLN A 80 1.37 -19.85 7.20
N THR A 81 1.69 -18.71 6.57
CA THR A 81 2.22 -18.64 5.19
C THR A 81 3.73 -18.38 5.11
N LYS A 82 4.44 -18.40 6.26
CA LYS A 82 5.81 -17.89 6.43
C LYS A 82 6.86 -18.45 5.45
N ASN A 83 6.66 -19.64 4.90
CA ASN A 83 7.62 -20.29 3.99
C ASN A 83 7.19 -20.27 2.51
N ASN A 84 6.02 -19.73 2.19
CA ASN A 84 5.42 -19.82 0.85
C ASN A 84 5.18 -18.45 0.19
N VAL A 85 5.58 -17.35 0.83
CA VAL A 85 5.30 -15.99 0.36
C VAL A 85 6.58 -15.17 0.27
N THR A 86 6.78 -14.51 -0.87
CA THR A 86 7.83 -13.53 -1.09
C THR A 86 7.23 -12.13 -1.03
N TRP A 87 7.84 -11.24 -0.24
CA TRP A 87 7.40 -9.86 -0.11
C TRP A 87 8.13 -8.97 -1.11
N VAL A 88 7.36 -8.13 -1.79
CA VAL A 88 7.86 -7.09 -2.69
C VAL A 88 7.35 -5.76 -2.19
N THR A 89 8.27 -4.81 -1.97
CA THR A 89 7.96 -3.46 -1.49
C THR A 89 8.68 -2.44 -2.36
N PHE A 90 8.03 -1.31 -2.63
CA PHE A 90 8.66 -0.15 -3.23
C PHE A 90 8.65 1.01 -2.24
N HIS A 91 9.78 1.69 -2.07
CA HIS A 91 9.87 2.89 -1.24
C HIS A 91 9.80 4.12 -2.15
N GLY A 92 8.74 4.92 -1.98
CA GLY A 92 8.38 6.08 -2.82
C GLY A 92 9.37 7.26 -2.88
N SER A 93 10.62 7.10 -2.41
CA SER A 93 11.65 8.12 -2.60
C SER A 93 12.03 8.35 -4.08
N LEU A 94 11.50 7.53 -5.00
CA LEU A 94 11.76 7.59 -6.44
C LEU A 94 10.46 7.46 -7.26
N ASP A 95 9.36 8.06 -6.81
CA ASP A 95 8.04 7.97 -7.46
C ASP A 95 8.04 8.34 -8.97
N ILE A 96 8.82 9.35 -9.38
CA ILE A 96 8.90 9.77 -10.80
C ILE A 96 9.61 8.73 -11.66
N ALA A 97 10.71 8.17 -11.15
CA ALA A 97 11.45 7.12 -11.85
C ALA A 97 10.62 5.84 -11.94
N TYR A 98 9.81 5.58 -10.91
CA TYR A 98 8.92 4.43 -10.85
C TYR A 98 7.74 4.52 -11.83
N GLN A 99 7.08 5.68 -11.91
CA GLN A 99 6.04 5.91 -12.92
C GLN A 99 6.61 5.84 -14.34
N SER A 100 7.81 6.40 -14.54
CA SER A 100 8.53 6.28 -15.82
C SER A 100 8.86 4.83 -16.18
N LEU A 101 9.32 4.04 -15.20
CA LEU A 101 9.62 2.62 -15.37
C LEU A 101 8.36 1.81 -15.67
N ALA A 102 7.25 2.07 -14.96
CA ALA A 102 5.97 1.42 -15.23
C ALA A 102 5.49 1.72 -16.66
N HIS A 103 5.61 2.97 -17.10
CA HIS A 103 5.28 3.39 -18.45
C HIS A 103 6.17 2.71 -19.51
N GLU A 104 7.50 2.67 -19.30
CA GLU A 104 8.45 1.98 -20.19
C GLU A 104 8.17 0.48 -20.28
N LEU A 105 7.79 -0.12 -19.16
CA LEU A 105 7.34 -1.50 -19.10
C LEU A 105 5.90 -1.68 -19.59
N GLY A 106 5.21 -0.66 -20.12
CA GLY A 106 3.83 -0.77 -20.59
C GLY A 106 2.85 -1.29 -19.53
N VAL A 107 3.12 -0.99 -18.26
CA VAL A 107 2.28 -1.33 -17.11
C VAL A 107 1.55 -0.05 -16.69
N SER A 108 0.23 -0.04 -16.86
CA SER A 108 -0.62 1.05 -16.38
C SER A 108 -1.07 0.78 -14.95
N CYS A 109 -1.19 1.85 -14.17
CA CYS A 109 -1.86 1.80 -12.87
C CYS A 109 -3.33 1.40 -13.06
N VAL A 110 -3.85 0.55 -12.17
CA VAL A 110 -5.27 0.20 -12.11
C VAL A 110 -5.83 0.84 -10.85
N GLY A 111 -6.79 1.76 -11.01
CA GLY A 111 -7.35 2.56 -9.91
C GLY A 111 -6.80 3.99 -9.85
N THR A 112 -7.08 4.68 -8.75
CA THR A 112 -6.71 6.09 -8.55
C THR A 112 -5.28 6.19 -8.05
N ALA A 113 -4.39 6.86 -8.79
CA ALA A 113 -3.03 7.11 -8.32
C ALA A 113 -3.04 7.74 -6.91
N HIS A 114 -2.06 7.37 -6.07
CA HIS A 114 -1.94 7.78 -4.67
C HIS A 114 -2.92 7.09 -3.69
N HIS A 115 -3.64 6.07 -4.14
CA HIS A 115 -4.37 5.15 -3.27
C HIS A 115 -3.51 3.90 -3.06
N ALA A 116 -3.44 3.41 -1.81
CA ALA A 116 -2.48 2.38 -1.44
C ALA A 116 -2.71 1.07 -2.21
N GLY A 117 -3.97 0.72 -2.49
CA GLY A 117 -4.34 -0.47 -3.25
C GLY A 117 -3.78 -0.44 -4.67
N SER A 118 -4.05 0.63 -5.41
CA SER A 118 -3.57 0.80 -6.80
C SER A 118 -2.05 0.85 -6.88
N ASP A 119 -1.40 1.50 -5.91
CA ASP A 119 0.06 1.59 -5.85
C ASP A 119 0.69 0.20 -5.60
N SER A 120 0.04 -0.62 -4.76
CA SER A 120 0.46 -2.00 -4.51
C SER A 120 0.31 -2.90 -5.75
N GLU A 121 -0.76 -2.72 -6.53
CA GLU A 121 -0.99 -3.50 -7.75
C GLU A 121 0.01 -3.11 -8.83
N LEU A 122 0.27 -1.81 -9.00
CA LEU A 122 1.29 -1.32 -9.90
C LEU A 122 2.66 -1.92 -9.53
N THR A 123 2.98 -1.98 -8.23
CA THR A 123 4.23 -2.58 -7.71
C THR A 123 4.35 -4.05 -8.07
N ALA A 124 3.29 -4.82 -7.86
CA ALA A 124 3.25 -6.23 -8.23
C ALA A 124 3.47 -6.44 -9.73
N ARG A 125 2.79 -5.66 -10.58
CA ARG A 125 2.88 -5.78 -12.04
C ARG A 125 4.27 -5.40 -12.57
N VAL A 126 4.84 -4.30 -12.08
CA VAL A 126 6.20 -3.86 -12.45
C VAL A 126 7.22 -4.93 -12.06
N PHE A 127 7.17 -5.42 -10.82
CA PHE A 127 8.09 -6.46 -10.35
C PHE A 127 7.98 -7.74 -11.17
N ALA A 128 6.75 -8.24 -11.41
CA ALA A 128 6.54 -9.47 -12.17
C ALA A 128 7.06 -9.36 -13.61
N LYS A 129 6.94 -8.17 -14.22
CA LYS A 129 7.47 -7.93 -15.57
C LYS A 129 8.99 -7.83 -15.59
N MET A 130 9.60 -7.15 -14.61
CA MET A 130 11.05 -7.08 -14.47
C MET A 130 11.67 -8.46 -14.21
N ALA A 131 11.09 -9.26 -13.31
CA ALA A 131 11.56 -10.59 -12.99
C ALA A 131 11.63 -11.49 -14.24
N ARG A 132 10.62 -11.39 -15.14
CA ARG A 132 10.63 -12.11 -16.42
C ARG A 132 11.73 -11.67 -17.38
N ILE A 133 12.09 -10.39 -17.37
CA ILE A 133 13.14 -9.84 -18.24
C ILE A 133 14.53 -10.22 -17.71
N CYS A 134 14.74 -10.15 -16.39
CA CYS A 134 16.04 -10.39 -15.77
C CYS A 134 16.37 -11.87 -15.52
N HIS A 135 15.40 -12.78 -15.60
CA HIS A 135 15.61 -14.23 -15.46
C HIS A 135 15.70 -14.98 -16.82
N ASN A 136 15.94 -14.26 -17.92
CA ASN A 136 16.31 -14.81 -19.24
C ASN A 136 17.80 -14.57 -19.54
#